data_AF-A0AA96QRL1-F1
#
_entry.id   AF-A0AA96QRL1-F1
#
_cell.length_a   1.000
_cell.length_b   1.000
_cell.length_c   1.000
_cell.angle_alpha   90.00
_cell.angle_beta   90.00
_cell.angle_gamma   90.00
#
_symmetry.space_group_name_H-M   'P 1'
#
loop_
_entity.id
_entity.type
_entity.pdbx_description
1 polymer ?
#
loop_
_entity_poly.entity_id
_entity_poly.type
_entity_poly.pdbx_seq_one_letter_code
_entity_poly.pdbx_strand_id
1 'polypeptide(L)'
;MIELFDTVTILAQIPNPAPVAPPGSEKIIEVVANAKWGARIALMLGFFIGLLVWAGGRWVDHHRAGRVGLFMMLCSLSGALLYGIGWQVINYFAGDA
;
A
#
# COMPACT_ATOMS: atom_id res chain seq x y z
N MET A 1 21.68 36.84 -24.00
CA MET A 1 21.51 35.40 -24.29
C MET A 1 22.82 34.63 -24.09
N ILE A 2 23.66 35.03 -23.12
CA ILE A 2 24.94 34.37 -22.81
C ILE A 2 24.91 33.93 -21.34
N GLU A 3 24.43 34.80 -20.45
CA GLU A 3 24.18 34.53 -19.01
C GLU A 3 23.27 33.31 -18.70
N LEU A 4 22.27 33.03 -19.55
CA LEU A 4 21.33 31.92 -19.34
C LEU A 4 22.03 30.55 -19.54
N PHE A 5 22.98 30.47 -20.47
CA PHE A 5 23.70 29.24 -20.76
C PHE A 5 24.70 28.90 -19.65
N ASP A 6 25.37 29.90 -19.07
CA ASP A 6 26.27 29.70 -17.93
C ASP A 6 25.53 29.28 -16.65
N THR A 7 24.31 29.77 -16.44
CA THR A 7 23.50 29.34 -15.27
C THR A 7 23.08 27.87 -15.40
N VAL A 8 22.75 27.41 -16.61
CA VAL A 8 22.32 26.02 -16.88
C VAL A 8 23.50 25.04 -16.78
N THR A 9 24.71 25.45 -17.22
CA THR A 9 25.92 24.61 -17.10
C THR A 9 26.40 24.48 -15.66
N ILE A 10 26.23 25.52 -14.81
CA ILE A 10 26.58 25.46 -13.38
C ILE A 10 25.67 24.49 -12.60
N LEU A 11 24.37 24.43 -12.92
CA LEU A 11 23.44 23.48 -12.26
C LEU A 11 23.74 22.02 -12.64
N ALA A 12 24.26 21.76 -13.85
CA ALA A 12 24.62 20.44 -14.33
C ALA A 12 25.91 19.87 -13.72
N GLN A 13 26.71 20.69 -13.03
CA GLN A 13 28.02 20.33 -12.47
C GLN A 13 28.01 20.04 -10.97
N ILE A 14 26.85 20.12 -10.29
CA ILE A 14 26.76 19.66 -8.90
C ILE A 14 26.96 18.14 -8.94
N PRO A 15 28.02 17.58 -8.33
CA PRO A 15 28.16 16.14 -8.24
C PRO A 15 26.95 15.60 -7.50
N ASN A 16 26.04 14.94 -8.21
CA ASN A 16 24.94 14.21 -7.61
C ASN A 16 25.51 12.85 -7.18
N PRO A 17 25.83 12.65 -5.89
CA PRO A 17 26.31 11.34 -5.46
C PRO A 17 25.26 10.29 -5.80
N ALA A 18 25.71 9.09 -6.17
CA ALA A 18 24.80 7.97 -6.34
C ALA A 18 23.96 7.81 -5.06
N PRO A 19 22.66 7.49 -5.15
CA PRO A 19 21.81 7.34 -3.98
C PRO A 19 22.46 6.39 -2.96
N VAL A 20 22.92 6.93 -1.83
CA VAL A 20 23.44 6.14 -0.72
C VAL A 20 22.31 5.93 0.26
N ALA A 21 22.07 4.68 0.64
CA ALA A 21 21.04 4.34 1.61
C ALA A 21 21.34 5.06 2.95
N PRO A 22 20.37 5.80 3.52
CA PRO A 22 20.57 6.47 4.80
C PRO A 22 20.91 5.47 5.91
N PRO A 23 21.71 5.85 6.93
CA PRO A 23 21.96 5.00 8.09
C PRO A 23 20.64 4.52 8.71
N GLY A 24 20.52 3.21 8.99
CA GLY A 24 19.30 2.62 9.55
C GLY A 24 18.18 2.31 8.55
N SER A 25 18.37 2.59 7.26
CA SER A 25 17.41 2.27 6.19
C SER A 25 17.01 0.80 6.12
N GLU A 26 17.93 -0.13 6.41
CA GLU A 26 17.68 -1.57 6.47
C GLU A 26 16.53 -1.91 7.44
N LYS A 27 16.52 -1.29 8.62
CA LYS A 27 15.49 -1.52 9.64
C LYS A 27 14.14 -0.94 9.26
N ILE A 28 14.14 0.20 8.58
CA ILE A 28 12.92 0.82 8.05
C ILE A 28 12.31 -0.08 6.98
N ILE A 29 13.13 -0.57 6.04
CA ILE A 29 12.70 -1.48 4.98
C ILE A 29 12.17 -2.79 5.57
N GLU A 30 12.84 -3.34 6.57
CA GLU A 30 12.41 -4.56 7.29
C GLU A 30 11.01 -4.40 7.90
N VAL A 31 10.78 -3.30 8.64
CA VAL A 31 9.47 -3.00 9.25
C VAL A 31 8.39 -2.84 8.17
N VAL A 32 8.68 -2.10 7.10
CA VAL A 32 7.73 -1.89 5.99
C VAL A 32 7.42 -3.22 5.29
N ALA A 33 8.41 -4.08 5.08
CA ALA A 33 8.21 -5.40 4.47
C ALA A 33 7.32 -6.29 5.34
N ASN A 34 7.55 -6.31 6.65
CA ASN A 34 6.72 -7.04 7.61
C ASN A 34 5.28 -6.50 7.65
N ALA A 35 5.12 -5.17 7.64
CA ALA A 35 3.79 -4.54 7.57
C ALA A 35 3.06 -4.89 6.26
N LYS A 36 3.74 -4.86 5.12
CA LYS A 36 3.19 -5.28 3.82
C LYS A 36 2.74 -6.74 3.85
N TRP A 37 3.52 -7.63 4.46
CA TRP A 37 3.15 -9.04 4.61
C TRP A 37 1.94 -9.21 5.54
N GLY A 38 1.96 -8.58 6.71
CA GLY A 38 0.86 -8.62 7.67
C GLY A 38 -0.45 -8.08 7.10
N ALA A 39 -0.40 -7.00 6.33
CA ALA A 39 -1.58 -6.43 5.68
C ALA A 39 -2.26 -7.42 4.72
N ARG A 40 -1.49 -8.17 3.92
CA ARG A 40 -2.05 -9.19 3.00
C ARG A 40 -2.80 -10.29 3.77
N ILE A 41 -2.21 -10.77 4.85
CA ILE A 41 -2.84 -11.79 5.69
C ILE A 41 -4.09 -11.25 6.39
N ALA A 42 -4.01 -10.03 6.94
CA ALA A 42 -5.15 -9.40 7.60
C ALA A 42 -6.35 -9.22 6.66
N LEU A 43 -6.11 -8.84 5.40
CA LEU A 43 -7.15 -8.71 4.38
C LEU A 43 -7.79 -10.07 4.03
N MET A 44 -6.98 -11.12 3.89
CA MET A 44 -7.50 -12.48 3.67
C MET A 44 -8.34 -12.96 4.86
N LEU A 45 -7.80 -12.83 6.07
CA LEU A 45 -8.50 -13.23 7.29
C LEU A 45 -9.79 -12.43 7.49
N GLY A 46 -9.77 -11.12 7.26
CA GLY A 46 -10.95 -10.25 7.35
C GLY A 46 -12.07 -10.72 6.42
N PHE A 47 -11.72 -11.14 5.19
CA PHE A 47 -12.69 -11.68 4.25
C PHE A 47 -13.28 -13.01 4.72
N PHE A 48 -12.43 -14.00 5.06
CA PHE A 48 -12.92 -15.33 5.45
C PHE A 48 -13.64 -15.33 6.80
N ILE A 49 -13.18 -14.55 7.77
CA ILE A 49 -13.91 -14.35 9.03
C ILE A 49 -15.25 -13.68 8.75
N GLY A 50 -15.27 -12.65 7.88
CA GLY A 50 -16.52 -12.03 7.44
C GLY A 50 -17.49 -13.02 6.80
N LEU A 51 -16.98 -13.94 5.96
CA LEU A 51 -17.76 -15.01 5.34
C LEU A 51 -18.35 -15.97 6.38
N LEU A 52 -17.55 -16.38 7.38
CA LEU A 52 -18.01 -17.23 8.48
C LEU A 52 -19.08 -16.53 9.32
N VAL A 53 -18.87 -15.26 9.67
CA VAL A 53 -19.85 -14.45 10.43
C VAL A 53 -21.13 -14.24 9.63
N TRP A 54 -21.01 -14.03 8.31
CA TRP A 54 -22.16 -13.88 7.42
C TRP A 54 -22.97 -15.16 7.32
N ALA A 55 -22.31 -16.29 7.06
CA ALA A 55 -22.93 -17.60 6.92
C ALA A 55 -23.57 -18.05 8.24
N GLY A 56 -22.82 -17.94 9.35
CA GLY A 56 -23.32 -18.25 10.69
C GLY A 56 -24.50 -17.36 11.08
N GLY A 57 -24.45 -16.07 10.76
CA GLY A 57 -25.56 -15.15 11.01
C GLY A 57 -26.85 -15.52 10.28
N ARG A 58 -26.76 -16.06 9.05
CA ARG A 58 -27.92 -16.59 8.32
C ARG A 58 -28.37 -17.96 8.82
N TRP A 59 -27.43 -18.79 9.25
CA TRP A 59 -27.73 -20.11 9.80
C TRP A 59 -28.59 -20.04 11.06
N VAL A 60 -28.37 -19.02 11.91
CA VAL A 60 -29.13 -18.81 13.15
C VAL A 60 -30.21 -17.73 13.05
N ASP A 61 -30.62 -17.35 11.82
CA ASP A 61 -31.57 -16.27 11.54
C ASP A 61 -31.24 -14.90 12.17
N HIS A 62 -29.98 -14.69 12.57
CA HIS A 62 -29.51 -13.47 13.18
C HIS A 62 -29.08 -12.47 12.10
N HIS A 63 -30.07 -11.79 11.50
CA HIS A 63 -29.87 -10.84 10.39
C HIS A 63 -28.81 -9.76 10.68
N ARG A 64 -28.68 -9.31 11.93
CA ARG A 64 -27.67 -8.30 12.32
C ARG A 64 -26.24 -8.85 12.18
N ALA A 65 -25.99 -10.09 12.62
CA ALA A 65 -24.69 -10.73 12.50
C ALA A 65 -24.35 -11.00 11.03
N GLY A 66 -25.34 -11.45 10.24
CA GLY A 66 -25.20 -11.61 8.80
C GLY A 66 -24.74 -10.31 8.10
N ARG A 67 -25.30 -9.16 8.50
CA ARG A 67 -24.92 -7.85 7.96
C ARG A 67 -23.49 -7.43 8.34
N VAL A 68 -23.05 -7.72 9.57
CA VAL A 68 -21.67 -7.44 10.01
C VAL A 68 -20.68 -8.23 9.16
N GLY A 69 -20.92 -9.53 8.96
CA GLY A 69 -20.07 -10.36 8.12
C GLY A 69 -19.97 -9.85 6.68
N LEU A 70 -21.09 -9.37 6.11
CA LEU A 70 -21.10 -8.70 4.80
C LEU A 70 -20.18 -7.47 4.77
N PHE A 71 -20.28 -6.58 5.76
CA PHE A 71 -19.42 -5.39 5.82
C PHE A 71 -17.94 -5.75 5.96
N MET A 72 -17.60 -6.76 6.77
CA MET A 72 -16.23 -7.25 6.89
C MET A 72 -15.67 -7.72 5.53
N MET A 73 -16.46 -8.48 4.76
CA MET A 73 -16.08 -8.91 3.42
C MET A 73 -15.90 -7.74 2.45
N LEU A 74 -16.84 -6.78 2.44
CA LEU A 74 -16.78 -5.61 1.56
C LEU A 74 -15.59 -4.68 1.88
N CYS A 75 -15.30 -4.47 3.16
CA CYS A 75 -14.13 -3.71 3.60
C CYS A 75 -12.83 -4.43 3.23
N SER A 76 -12.77 -5.76 3.38
CA SER A 76 -11.58 -6.54 3.04
C SER A 76 -11.34 -6.59 1.52
N LEU A 77 -12.40 -6.73 0.71
CA LEU A 77 -12.33 -6.67 -0.74
C LEU A 77 -11.87 -5.29 -1.22
N SER A 78 -12.51 -4.22 -0.72
CA SER A 78 -12.11 -2.84 -1.05
C SER A 78 -10.67 -2.56 -0.64
N GLY A 79 -10.27 -3.01 0.56
CA GLY A 79 -8.91 -2.89 1.06
C GLY A 79 -7.89 -3.67 0.22
N ALA A 80 -8.22 -4.88 -0.24
CA ALA A 80 -7.37 -5.67 -1.13
C ALA A 80 -7.21 -5.03 -2.50
N LEU A 81 -8.29 -4.45 -3.05
CA LEU A 81 -8.24 -3.71 -4.30
C LEU A 81 -7.35 -2.46 -4.19
N LEU A 82 -7.52 -1.67 -3.14
CA LEU A 82 -6.65 -0.52 -2.86
C LEU A 82 -5.20 -0.93 -2.62
N TYR A 83 -4.95 -2.04 -1.92
CA TYR A 83 -3.60 -2.56 -1.70
C TYR A 83 -2.92 -2.99 -3.00
N GLY A 84 -3.67 -3.65 -3.91
CA GLY A 84 -3.15 -4.10 -5.20
C GLY A 84 -2.85 -2.94 -6.16
N ILE A 85 -3.77 -1.98 -6.26
CA ILE A 85 -3.67 -0.86 -7.20
C ILE A 85 -2.78 0.26 -6.65
N GLY A 86 -2.75 0.46 -5.33
CA GLY A 86 -2.08 1.58 -4.69
C GLY A 86 -0.60 1.69 -5.03
N TRP A 87 0.11 0.55 -5.08
CA TRP A 87 1.52 0.53 -5.46
C TRP A 87 1.76 1.02 -6.90
N GLN A 88 0.89 0.61 -7.83
CA GLN A 88 1.00 0.99 -9.24
C GLN A 88 0.74 2.49 -9.42
N VAL A 89 -0.26 3.03 -8.72
CA VAL A 89 -0.59 4.46 -8.75
C VAL A 89 0.54 5.30 -8.19
N ILE A 90 1.13 4.88 -7.05
CA ILE A 90 2.27 5.59 -6.45
C ILE A 90 3.44 5.62 -7.43
N ASN A 91 3.81 4.48 -8.03
CA ASN A 91 4.94 4.40 -8.95
C ASN A 91 4.71 5.22 -10.23
N TYR A 92 3.48 5.22 -10.75
CA TYR A 92 3.11 6.04 -11.90
C TYR A 92 3.36 7.53 -11.65
N PHE A 93 3.01 8.03 -10.45
CA PHE A 93 3.27 9.44 -10.09
C PHE A 93 4.72 9.70 -9.64
N ALA A 94 5.43 8.69 -9.14
CA ALA A 94 6.82 8.81 -8.71
C ALA A 94 7.83 8.88 -9.87
N GLY A 95 7.41 8.57 -11.10
CA GLY A 95 8.27 8.63 -12.29
C GLY A 95 9.09 7.36 -12.54
N ASP A 96 8.82 6.28 -11.82
CA ASP A 96 9.47 4.96 -11.99
C ASP A 96 8.77 4.10 -13.08
N ALA A 97 8.22 4.74 -14.13
CA ALA A 97 7.48 4.10 -15.22
C ALA A 97 8.27 4.06 -16.53
#